data_AF-A0AAD7QAD9-F1
#
_entry.id   AF-A0AAD7QAD9-F1
#
_cell.length_a   1.000
_cell.length_b   1.000
_cell.length_c   1.000
_cell.angle_alpha   90.00
_cell.angle_beta   90.00
_cell.angle_gamma   90.00
#
_symmetry.space_group_name_H-M   'P 1'
#
loop_
_entity.id
_entity.type
_entity.pdbx_description
1 polymer ?
#
loop_
_entity_poly.entity_id
_entity_poly.type
_entity_poly.pdbx_seq_one_letter_code
_entity_poly.pdbx_strand_id
1 'polypeptide(L)'
;MVTKDYNVQAYLFGGYWEDIGIIKSFFNANFALMDQLPKFQLYDQMEPLFTSPRFLPPINILSARECSVKHSIVGVRSRLEAGVELKEMYN
;
A
#
# COMPACT_ATOMS: atom_id res chain seq x y z
N MET A 1 -7.20 -6.44 33.44
CA MET A 1 -7.48 -5.52 34.55
C MET A 1 -8.42 -4.44 34.02
N VAL A 2 -9.72 -4.59 34.25
CA VAL A 2 -10.73 -3.57 33.97
C VAL A 2 -11.21 -3.09 35.33
N THR A 3 -11.02 -1.81 35.62
CA THR A 3 -11.44 -1.16 36.87
C THR A 3 -12.97 -1.20 36.98
N LYS A 4 -13.51 -1.61 38.13
CA LYS A 4 -14.95 -1.84 38.35
C LYS A 4 -15.86 -0.62 38.17
N ASP A 5 -15.28 0.59 38.15
CA ASP A 5 -16.04 1.84 38.19
C ASP A 5 -16.41 2.38 36.80
N TYR A 6 -16.04 1.69 35.71
CA TYR A 6 -16.30 2.15 34.35
C TYR A 6 -16.91 1.05 33.48
N ASN A 7 -17.92 1.44 32.68
CA ASN A 7 -18.57 0.56 31.72
C ASN A 7 -17.73 0.44 30.43
N VAL A 8 -16.74 -0.44 30.44
CA VAL A 8 -15.90 -0.76 29.27
C VAL A 8 -16.49 -1.98 28.56
N GLN A 9 -16.81 -1.84 27.27
CA GLN A 9 -17.36 -2.89 26.42
C GLN A 9 -16.37 -3.27 25.32
N ALA A 10 -16.42 -4.52 24.86
CA ALA A 10 -15.62 -5.02 23.74
C ALA A 10 -16.50 -5.26 22.52
N TYR A 11 -15.97 -4.94 21.34
CA TYR A 11 -16.57 -5.28 20.06
C TYR A 11 -15.54 -6.08 19.25
N LEU A 12 -15.92 -7.25 18.77
CA LEU A 12 -15.03 -8.11 17.99
C LEU A 12 -15.00 -7.62 16.54
N PHE A 13 -13.82 -7.26 16.06
CA PHE A 13 -13.58 -6.94 14.66
C PHE A 13 -13.04 -8.18 13.92
N GLY A 14 -13.68 -8.57 12.82
CA GLY A 14 -13.33 -9.77 12.04
C GLY A 14 -12.69 -9.48 10.66
N GLY A 15 -12.43 -8.22 10.34
CA GLY A 15 -11.83 -7.82 9.08
C GLY A 15 -10.30 -7.82 9.11
N TYR A 16 -9.69 -7.43 7.99
CA TYR A 16 -8.25 -7.21 7.91
C TYR A 16 -7.82 -6.04 8.81
N TRP A 17 -6.76 -6.26 9.59
CA TRP A 17 -6.10 -5.24 10.39
C TRP A 17 -4.61 -5.54 10.45
N GLU A 18 -3.77 -4.52 10.27
CA GLU A 18 -2.32 -4.61 10.34
C GLU A 18 -1.76 -3.37 11.03
N ASP A 19 -0.83 -3.54 11.96
CA ASP A 19 -0.12 -2.44 12.61
C ASP A 19 1.04 -1.97 11.71
N ILE A 20 0.85 -0.83 11.05
CA ILE A 20 1.85 -0.22 10.16
C ILE A 20 2.75 0.81 10.88
N GLY A 21 2.85 0.75 12.21
CA GLY A 21 3.58 1.72 13.04
C GLY A 21 5.11 1.67 12.96
N ILE A 22 5.70 0.63 12.35
CA ILE A 22 7.15 0.51 12.17
C ILE A 22 7.52 0.30 10.69
N ILE A 23 8.76 0.64 10.33
CA ILE A 23 9.23 0.58 8.93
C ILE A 23 8.98 -0.79 8.30
N LYS A 24 9.29 -1.89 9.01
CA LYS A 24 9.11 -3.25 8.49
C LYS A 24 7.65 -3.57 8.20
N SER A 25 6.73 -3.29 9.11
CA SER A 25 5.32 -3.62 8.93
C SER A 25 4.65 -2.71 7.91
N PHE A 26 5.00 -1.42 7.89
CA PHE A 26 4.58 -0.50 6.83
C PHE A 26 5.01 -1.01 5.44
N PHE A 27 6.27 -1.43 5.30
CA PHE A 27 6.79 -1.94 4.03
C PHE A 27 6.06 -3.22 3.58
N ASN A 28 5.95 -4.20 4.48
CA ASN A 28 5.26 -5.47 4.21
C ASN A 28 3.78 -5.26 3.85
N ALA A 29 3.08 -4.38 4.57
CA ALA A 29 1.67 -4.09 4.30
C ALA A 29 1.47 -3.44 2.92
N ASN A 30 2.39 -2.58 2.49
CA ASN A 30 2.34 -2.00 1.15
C ASN A 30 2.57 -3.08 0.07
N PHE A 31 3.54 -3.96 0.23
CA PHE A 31 3.77 -5.03 -0.76
C PHE A 31 2.67 -6.08 -0.81
N ALA A 32 2.00 -6.36 0.30
CA ALA A 32 0.80 -7.21 0.32
C ALA A 32 -0.34 -6.68 -0.57
N LEU A 33 -0.31 -5.38 -0.96
CA LEU A 33 -1.25 -4.81 -1.93
C LEU A 33 -1.01 -5.30 -3.36
N MET A 34 0.18 -5.82 -3.67
CA MET A 34 0.55 -6.36 -4.99
C MET A 34 0.22 -7.84 -5.15
N ASP A 35 -0.21 -8.51 -4.07
CA ASP A 35 -0.62 -9.92 -4.13
C ASP A 35 -1.77 -10.11 -5.13
N GLN A 36 -1.84 -11.30 -5.75
CA GLN A 36 -2.93 -11.63 -6.69
C GLN A 36 -4.32 -11.47 -6.04
N LEU A 37 -4.41 -11.77 -4.74
CA LEU A 37 -5.58 -11.57 -3.90
C LEU A 37 -5.14 -10.82 -2.64
N PRO A 38 -5.10 -9.48 -2.67
CA PRO A 38 -4.61 -8.72 -1.54
C PRO A 38 -5.60 -8.82 -0.38
N LYS A 39 -5.07 -8.97 0.83
CA LYS A 39 -5.90 -9.03 2.06
C LYS A 39 -6.64 -7.72 2.35
N PHE A 40 -6.12 -6.61 1.80
CA PHE A 40 -6.70 -5.28 1.87
C PHE A 40 -6.79 -4.67 0.47
N GLN A 41 -8.00 -4.28 0.07
CA GLN A 41 -8.24 -3.67 -1.25
C GLN A 41 -8.41 -2.17 -1.10
N LEU A 42 -7.55 -1.39 -1.76
CA LEU A 42 -7.69 0.07 -1.80
C LEU A 42 -8.87 0.52 -2.67
N TYR A 43 -9.28 -0.33 -3.63
CA TYR A 43 -10.35 -0.07 -4.56
C TYR A 43 -11.46 -1.12 -4.38
N ASP A 44 -12.36 -0.85 -3.45
CA ASP A 44 -13.62 -1.58 -3.30
C ASP A 44 -14.77 -0.69 -3.81
N GLN A 45 -15.67 -1.25 -4.62
CA GLN A 45 -16.77 -0.48 -5.21
C GLN A 45 -17.85 -0.11 -4.18
N MET A 46 -18.02 -0.93 -3.15
CA MET A 46 -18.99 -0.73 -2.07
C MET A 46 -18.38 0.13 -0.95
N GLU A 47 -17.10 -0.06 -0.64
CA GLU A 47 -16.39 0.64 0.45
C GLU A 47 -15.08 1.29 -0.03
N PRO A 48 -15.13 2.30 -0.92
CA PRO A 48 -13.93 2.89 -1.50
C PRO A 48 -13.11 3.72 -0.51
N LEU A 49 -11.79 3.57 -0.55
CA LEU A 49 -10.86 4.49 0.10
C LEU A 49 -10.64 5.73 -0.79
N PHE A 50 -11.04 6.90 -0.31
CA PHE A 50 -10.89 8.15 -1.06
C PHE A 50 -9.53 8.84 -0.85
N THR A 51 -9.08 9.54 -1.88
CA THR A 51 -7.92 10.46 -1.86
C THR A 51 -8.30 11.75 -2.60
N SER A 52 -7.54 12.83 -2.40
CA SER A 52 -7.69 14.06 -3.17
C SER A 52 -7.64 13.79 -4.70
N PRO A 53 -8.61 14.31 -5.48
CA PRO A 53 -8.59 14.23 -6.95
C PRO A 53 -7.47 15.11 -7.50
N ARG A 54 -6.63 14.55 -8.39
CA ARG A 54 -5.41 15.23 -8.85
C ARG A 54 -5.39 15.62 -10.34
N PHE A 55 -6.33 15.12 -11.14
CA PHE A 55 -6.43 15.38 -12.60
C PHE A 55 -5.07 15.30 -13.33
N LEU A 56 -4.24 14.31 -12.96
CA LEU A 56 -2.90 14.16 -13.51
C LEU A 56 -2.94 13.51 -14.89
N PRO A 57 -1.97 13.81 -15.76
CA PRO A 57 -1.84 13.10 -17.03
C PRO A 57 -1.63 11.59 -16.79
N PRO A 58 -1.99 10.73 -17.77
CA PRO A 58 -1.69 9.31 -17.69
C PRO A 58 -0.18 9.07 -17.61
N ILE A 59 0.20 7.88 -17.15
CA ILE A 59 1.59 7.45 -17.09
C ILE A 59 2.21 7.52 -18.48
N ASN A 60 3.40 8.09 -18.58
CA ASN A 60 4.15 8.19 -19.82
C ASN A 60 5.37 7.25 -19.80
N ILE A 61 5.34 6.19 -20.61
CA ILE A 61 6.41 5.18 -20.69
C ILE A 61 7.19 5.40 -21.99
N LEU A 62 8.07 6.39 -22.00
CA LEU A 62 8.96 6.67 -23.14
C LEU A 62 10.29 5.96 -22.91
N SER A 63 10.69 5.09 -23.84
CA SER A 63 12.01 4.42 -23.86
C SER A 63 12.40 3.72 -22.55
N ALA A 64 11.51 2.91 -21.98
CA ALA A 64 11.82 1.99 -20.86
C ALA A 64 12.85 0.89 -21.19
N ARG A 65 13.59 1.01 -22.31
CA ARG A 65 14.53 -0.01 -22.80
C ARG A 65 15.69 -0.29 -21.85
N GLU A 66 15.92 0.58 -20.87
CA GLU A 66 17.00 0.46 -19.88
C GLU A 66 16.53 0.62 -18.43
N CYS A 67 15.21 0.62 -18.17
CA CYS A 67 14.67 0.73 -16.80
C CYS A 67 13.97 -0.57 -16.40
N SER A 68 14.27 -1.09 -15.20
CA SER A 68 13.69 -2.32 -14.66
C SER A 68 12.95 -2.02 -13.36
N VAL A 69 11.67 -2.36 -13.29
CA VAL A 69 10.85 -2.26 -12.08
C VAL A 69 10.29 -3.65 -11.79
N LYS A 70 10.69 -4.25 -10.67
CA LYS A 70 10.27 -5.60 -10.25
C LYS A 70 9.85 -5.56 -8.77
N HIS A 71 8.72 -6.17 -8.44
CA HIS A 71 8.21 -6.26 -7.06
C HIS A 71 8.34 -4.92 -6.31
N SER A 72 7.79 -3.85 -6.90
CA SER A 72 7.99 -2.47 -6.46
C SER A 72 6.73 -1.65 -6.67
N ILE A 73 6.44 -0.73 -5.74
CA ILE A 73 5.35 0.23 -5.86
C ILE A 73 5.94 1.60 -6.22
N VAL A 74 5.47 2.17 -7.33
CA VAL A 74 5.92 3.48 -7.82
C VAL A 74 4.86 4.53 -7.51
N GLY A 75 5.23 5.51 -6.68
CA GLY A 75 4.34 6.60 -6.31
C GLY A 75 3.99 7.52 -7.48
N VAL A 76 2.83 8.17 -7.39
CA VAL A 76 2.39 9.13 -8.40
C VAL A 76 3.41 10.27 -8.59
N ARG A 77 3.61 10.73 -9.83
CA ARG A 77 4.61 11.75 -10.24
C ARG A 77 6.08 11.34 -10.12
N SER A 78 6.38 10.08 -9.81
CA SER A 78 7.76 9.57 -9.89
C SER A 78 8.28 9.66 -11.33
N ARG A 79 9.57 9.97 -11.48
CA ARG A 79 10.30 9.95 -12.75
C ARG A 79 11.42 8.93 -12.63
N LEU A 80 11.41 7.95 -13.52
CA LEU A 80 12.47 6.95 -13.62
C LEU A 80 13.29 7.26 -14.88
N GLU A 81 14.60 7.36 -14.71
CA GLU A 81 15.53 7.61 -15.81
C GLU A 81 16.00 6.29 -16.45
N ALA A 82 16.71 6.40 -17.57
CA ALA A 82 17.38 5.25 -18.18
C ALA A 82 18.42 4.66 -17.22
N GLY A 83 18.53 3.33 -17.17
CA GLY A 83 19.45 2.60 -16.29
C GLY A 83 18.93 2.34 -14.88
N VAL A 84 17.74 2.81 -14.50
CA VAL A 84 17.20 2.60 -13.14
C VAL A 84 16.76 1.13 -12.95
N GLU A 85 17.26 0.50 -11.88
CA GLU A 85 16.76 -0.77 -11.37
C GLU A 85 16.05 -0.57 -10.02
N LEU A 86 14.72 -0.73 -10.03
CA LEU A 86 13.90 -0.82 -8.82
C LEU A 86 13.53 -2.28 -8.59
N LYS A 87 14.02 -2.82 -7.48
CA LYS A 87 13.66 -4.14 -6.96
C LYS A 87 13.61 -4.10 -5.45
N GLU A 88 12.70 -4.89 -4.87
CA GLU A 88 12.76 -5.19 -3.45
C GLU A 88 14.16 -5.73 -3.08
N MET A 89 14.69 -5.27 -1.94
CA MET A 89 16.01 -5.69 -1.43
C MET A 89 15.90 -6.60 -0.20
N TYR A 90 14.69 -6.94 0.24
CA TYR A 90 14.47 -7.82 1.38
C TYR A 90 14.23 -9.25 0.88
N ASN A 91 15.09 -10.18 1.32
CA ASN A 91 14.91 -11.63 1.20
C ASN A 91 14.23 -12.17 2.45
#